data_AF-A0A520I1X8-F1
#
_entry.id   AF-A0A520I1X8-F1
#
_cell.length_a   1.000
_cell.length_b   1.000
_cell.length_c   1.000
_cell.angle_alpha   90.00
_cell.angle_beta   90.00
_cell.angle_gamma   90.00
#
_symmetry.space_group_name_H-M   'P 1'
#
loop_
_entity.id
_entity.type
_entity.pdbx_description
1 polymer ?
#
loop_
_entity_poly.entity_id
_entity_poly.type
_entity_poly.pdbx_seq_one_letter_code
_entity_poly.pdbx_strand_id
1 'polypeptide(L)'
;MNFRNIFFKLALLLVTGFFGQAGAQEIKWASDGNSYYQISSGELVSISLPSNEQRNVVDRNALYSAGNNAGLSSIKDFQISEDG
;
A
#
# COMPACT_ATOMS: atom_id res chain seq x y z
N MET A 1 -10.07 40.84 -26.76
CA MET A 1 -9.96 39.69 -25.83
C MET A 1 -8.72 39.89 -24.98
N ASN A 2 -8.83 39.93 -23.65
CA ASN A 2 -7.70 40.19 -22.76
C ASN A 2 -6.83 38.93 -22.65
N PHE A 3 -5.87 38.78 -23.57
CA PHE A 3 -4.95 37.63 -23.67
C PHE A 3 -4.28 37.28 -22.34
N ARG A 4 -4.00 38.27 -21.48
CA ARG A 4 -3.45 38.06 -20.13
C ARG A 4 -4.36 37.20 -19.25
N ASN A 5 -5.67 37.37 -19.34
CA ASN A 5 -6.63 36.61 -18.54
C ASN A 5 -6.81 35.18 -19.08
N ILE A 6 -6.66 34.99 -20.39
CA ILE A 6 -6.71 33.67 -21.02
C ILE A 6 -5.47 32.86 -20.63
N PHE A 7 -4.29 33.48 -20.70
CA PHE A 7 -3.05 32.84 -20.28
C PHE A 7 -3.07 32.46 -18.80
N PHE A 8 -3.58 33.36 -17.94
CA PHE A 8 -3.71 33.07 -16.51
C PHE A 8 -4.67 31.90 -16.23
N LYS A 9 -5.82 31.85 -16.91
CA LYS A 9 -6.77 30.74 -16.76
C LYS A 9 -6.20 29.42 -17.25
N LEU A 10 -5.46 29.43 -18.36
CA LEU A 10 -4.81 28.23 -18.89
C LEU A 10 -3.68 27.73 -17.99
N ALA A 11 -2.88 28.65 -17.43
CA ALA A 11 -1.86 28.31 -16.45
C ALA A 11 -2.48 27.71 -15.18
N LEU A 12 -3.59 28.26 -14.69
CA LEU A 12 -4.30 27.74 -13.52
C LEU A 12 -4.88 26.33 -13.77
N LEU A 13 -5.44 26.10 -14.95
CA LEU A 13 -5.95 24.78 -15.36
C LEU A 13 -4.83 23.74 -15.42
N LEU A 14 -3.68 24.09 -16.02
CA LEU A 14 -2.54 23.19 -16.11
C LEU A 14 -1.98 22.86 -14.73
N VAL A 15 -1.77 23.86 -13.87
CA VAL A 15 -1.27 23.66 -12.51
C VAL A 15 -2.17 22.69 -11.75
N THR A 16 -3.49 22.93 -11.71
CA THR A 16 -4.42 22.07 -10.95
C THR A 16 -4.52 20.64 -11.49
N GLY A 17 -4.39 20.43 -12.81
CA GLY A 17 -4.41 19.11 -13.42
C GLY A 17 -3.17 18.25 -13.11
N PHE A 18 -2.00 18.87 -12.92
CA PHE A 18 -0.76 18.13 -12.67
C PHE A 18 -0.59 17.67 -11.21
N PHE A 19 -1.23 18.31 -10.23
CA PHE A 19 -1.11 17.94 -8.81
C PHE A 19 -2.14 16.89 -8.34
N GLY A 20 -2.94 16.32 -9.25
CA GLY A 20 -4.00 15.37 -8.92
C GLY A 20 -3.58 13.91 -8.69
N GLN A 21 -2.28 13.59 -8.60
CA GLN A 21 -1.86 12.22 -8.26
C GLN A 21 -2.11 11.94 -6.78
N ALA A 22 -3.30 11.42 -6.47
CA ALA A 22 -3.56 10.79 -5.19
C ALA A 22 -2.75 9.48 -5.13
N GLY A 23 -1.66 9.48 -4.36
CA GLY A 23 -0.95 8.26 -3.99
C GLY A 23 -1.83 7.43 -3.05
N ALA A 24 -2.80 6.70 -3.60
CA ALA A 24 -3.52 5.71 -2.82
C ALA A 24 -2.52 4.59 -2.47
N GLN A 25 -2.25 4.42 -1.18
CA GLN A 25 -1.60 3.21 -0.71
C GLN A 25 -2.48 2.03 -1.14
N GLU A 26 -1.93 1.10 -1.90
CA GLU A 26 -2.67 -0.07 -2.37
C GLU A 26 -2.96 -0.97 -1.17
N ILE A 27 -4.17 -0.83 -0.61
CA ILE A 27 -4.64 -1.64 0.51
C ILE A 27 -5.06 -3.01 -0.03
N LYS A 28 -4.37 -4.07 0.41
CA LYS A 28 -4.69 -5.45 0.06
C LYS A 28 -5.72 -5.98 1.06
N TRP A 29 -6.99 -5.89 0.71
CA TRP A 29 -8.10 -6.38 1.52
C TRP A 29 -8.10 -7.90 1.63
N ALA A 30 -8.49 -8.41 2.79
CA ALA A 30 -8.77 -9.83 2.96
C ALA A 30 -10.15 -10.17 2.41
N SER A 31 -10.36 -11.46 2.09
CA SER A 31 -11.61 -11.99 1.56
C SER A 31 -12.78 -11.92 2.56
N ASP A 32 -12.50 -11.70 3.85
CA ASP A 32 -13.50 -11.55 4.90
C ASP A 32 -14.23 -10.19 4.88
N GLY A 33 -13.73 -9.22 4.08
CA GLY A 33 -14.29 -7.87 3.96
C GLY A 33 -14.09 -6.96 5.17
N ASN A 34 -13.49 -7.46 6.25
CA ASN A 34 -13.31 -6.73 7.51
C ASN A 34 -11.84 -6.65 7.96
N SER A 35 -10.92 -7.26 7.23
CA SER A 35 -9.49 -7.15 7.50
C SER A 35 -8.69 -6.78 6.25
N TYR A 36 -7.47 -6.28 6.46
CA TYR A 36 -6.52 -6.00 5.39
C TYR A 36 -5.14 -6.54 5.76
N TYR A 37 -4.36 -6.88 4.73
CA TYR A 37 -3.00 -7.35 4.88
C TYR A 37 -2.01 -6.19 4.88
N GLN A 38 -1.03 -6.28 5.77
CA GLN A 38 0.05 -5.31 5.87
C GLN A 38 1.36 -6.03 6.20
N ILE A 39 2.47 -5.51 5.70
CA ILE A 39 3.79 -5.93 6.13
C ILE A 39 4.13 -5.18 7.42
N SER A 40 4.35 -5.92 8.51
CA SER A 40 4.77 -5.36 9.80
C SER A 40 6.01 -6.08 10.27
N SER A 41 7.08 -5.35 10.57
CA SER A 41 8.34 -5.92 11.06
C SER A 41 8.84 -7.11 10.22
N GLY A 42 8.74 -7.04 8.89
CA GLY A 42 9.20 -8.10 7.99
C GLY A 42 8.37 -9.39 8.01
N GLU A 43 7.17 -9.32 8.57
CA GLU A 43 6.15 -10.37 8.58
C GLU A 43 4.91 -9.89 7.83
N LEU A 44 4.12 -10.83 7.31
CA LEU A 44 2.81 -10.52 6.75
C LEU A 44 1.75 -10.69 7.83
N VAL A 45 1.04 -9.62 8.14
CA VAL A 45 -0.03 -9.64 9.14
C VAL A 45 -1.36 -9.23 8.54
N SER A 46 -2.45 -9.79 9.06
CA SER A 46 -3.81 -9.32 8.81
C SER A 46 -4.25 -8.46 9.99
N ILE A 47 -4.83 -7.30 9.70
CA ILE A 47 -5.36 -6.35 10.68
C ILE A 47 -6.86 -6.30 10.49
N SER A 48 -7.60 -6.70 11.53
CA SER A 48 -9.06 -6.65 11.54
C SER A 48 -9.59 -5.28 11.94
N LEU A 49 -10.68 -4.84 11.32
CA LEU A 49 -11.37 -3.59 11.62
C LEU A 49 -12.73 -3.91 12.27
N PRO A 50 -13.19 -3.10 13.26
CA PRO A 50 -12.55 -1.88 13.79
C PRO A 50 -11.58 -2.13 14.97
N SER A 51 -11.45 -3.37 15.44
CA SER A 51 -10.71 -3.72 16.66
C SER A 51 -9.19 -3.54 16.53
N ASN A 52 -8.67 -3.45 15.31
CA ASN A 52 -7.24 -3.44 14.98
C ASN A 52 -6.50 -4.68 15.54
N GLU A 53 -7.18 -5.82 15.69
CA GLU A 53 -6.49 -7.05 16.09
C GLU A 53 -5.56 -7.49 14.97
N GLN A 54 -4.29 -7.66 15.31
CA GLN A 54 -3.24 -8.11 14.41
C GLN A 54 -3.07 -9.63 14.50
N ARG A 55 -3.14 -10.31 13.37
CA ARG A 55 -2.90 -11.76 13.26
C ARG A 55 -1.73 -12.01 12.32
N ASN A 56 -0.78 -12.83 12.76
CA ASN A 56 0.35 -13.23 11.92
C ASN A 56 -0.15 -14.22 10.85
N VAL A 57 0.06 -13.89 9.58
CA VAL A 57 -0.29 -14.74 8.43
C VAL A 57 0.95 -15.47 7.95
N VAL A 58 2.08 -14.78 7.85
CA VAL A 58 3.37 -15.37 7.47
C VAL A 58 4.46 -14.84 8.39
N ASP A 59 5.00 -15.74 9.20
CA ASP A 59 6.14 -15.50 10.08
C ASP A 59 7.43 -15.39 9.27
N ARG A 60 8.33 -14.52 9.72
CA ARG A 60 9.65 -14.34 9.12
C ARG A 60 10.45 -15.67 9.06
N ASN A 61 10.31 -16.53 10.06
CA ASN A 61 10.98 -17.83 10.12
C ASN A 61 10.48 -18.82 9.07
N ALA A 62 9.25 -18.64 8.57
CA ALA A 62 8.72 -19.43 7.46
C ALA A 62 9.34 -19.00 6.11
N LEU A 63 9.73 -17.73 5.98
CA LEU A 63 10.31 -17.17 4.76
C LEU A 63 11.82 -17.39 4.68
N TYR A 64 12.52 -17.28 5.80
CA TYR A 64 13.97 -17.44 5.87
C TYR A 64 14.32 -18.70 6.65
N SER A 65 14.83 -19.72 5.95
CA SER A 65 15.35 -20.92 6.60
C SER A 65 16.41 -20.53 7.64
N ALA A 66 16.22 -20.99 8.88
CA ALA A 66 17.12 -20.76 9.99
C ALA A 66 18.55 -21.20 9.61
N GLY A 67 19.40 -20.24 9.21
CA GLY A 67 20.76 -20.57 8.79
C GLY A 67 21.53 -19.48 8.08
N ASN A 68 20.89 -18.49 7.46
CA ASN A 68 21.59 -17.35 6.86
C ASN A 68 20.77 -16.05 7.05
N ASN A 69 20.74 -15.54 8.29
CA ASN A 69 20.18 -14.23 8.66
C ASN A 69 20.96 -13.02 8.09
N ALA A 70 21.80 -13.24 7.08
CA ALA A 70 22.59 -12.21 6.43
C ALA A 70 21.93 -11.83 5.09
N GLY A 71 20.85 -11.04 5.12
CA GLY A 71 20.50 -10.24 3.94
C GLY A 71 19.02 -10.00 3.64
N LEU A 72 18.08 -10.70 4.28
CA LEU A 72 16.66 -10.56 3.93
C LEU A 72 15.89 -9.91 5.08
N SER A 73 15.83 -8.57 5.05
CA SER A 73 15.38 -7.74 6.17
C SER A 73 13.90 -7.36 6.14
N SER A 74 13.21 -7.56 5.02
CA SER A 74 11.81 -7.15 4.87
C SER A 74 11.16 -7.81 3.65
N ILE A 75 9.89 -8.22 3.79
CA ILE A 75 9.01 -8.49 2.66
C ILE A 75 8.90 -7.18 1.87
N LYS A 76 9.12 -7.25 0.55
CA LYS A 76 9.04 -6.07 -0.34
C LYS A 76 7.66 -5.93 -0.96
N ASP A 77 7.07 -7.07 -1.34
CA ASP A 77 5.76 -7.16 -1.94
C ASP A 77 5.16 -8.54 -1.65
N PHE A 78 3.84 -8.65 -1.78
CA PHE A 78 3.09 -9.90 -1.60
C PHE A 78 1.83 -9.86 -2.46
N GLN A 79 1.34 -11.00 -2.93
CA GLN A 79 0.06 -11.07 -3.64
C GLN A 79 -0.72 -12.25 -3.08
N ILE A 80 -2.01 -12.04 -2.86
CA ILE A 80 -2.97 -13.07 -2.46
C ILE A 80 -3.80 -13.41 -3.70
N SER A 81 -4.09 -14.69 -3.91
CA SER A 81 -4.93 -15.14 -5.01
C SER A 81 -6.39 -14.74 -4.78
N GLU A 82 -7.18 -14.75 -5.84
CA GLU A 82 -8.60 -14.34 -5.78
C GLU A 82 -9.45 -15.32 -4.96
N ASP A 83 -9.01 -16.59 -4.84
CA ASP A 83 -9.65 -17.63 -4.03
C ASP A 83 -9.30 -17.55 -2.54
N GLY A 84 -8.32 -16.71 -2.15
CA GLY A 84 -7.89 -16.51 -0.77
C GLY A 84 -6.86 -17.51 -0.30
#